data_AF-A0A944J0E9-F1
#
_entry.id   AF-A0A944J0E9-F1
#
_cell.length_a   1.000
_cell.length_b   1.000
_cell.length_c   1.000
_cell.angle_alpha   90.00
_cell.angle_beta   90.00
_cell.angle_gamma   90.00
#
_symmetry.space_group_name_H-M   'P 1'
#
loop_
_entity.id
_entity.type
_entity.pdbx_description
1 polymer ?
#
loop_
_entity_poly.entity_id
_entity_poly.type
_entity_poly.pdbx_seq_one_letter_code
_entity_poly.pdbx_strand_id
1 'polypeptide(L)'
;MNVGTQTAVGAVVMAGVVAGGKAGVVATDKAGVVARDMAGNVDVRRAAPPALLVGGAQAAGELGLRRAELARAVQLGMVRAGPRTPGGAARFTRAELDRVRSAAGFPEELRARVEAVAGADAAAEVLRISPSRFTRLARCGHVTPVGYRINRYRAVVWLYLAAELREFAAREPGILRGIAPEQDRELMAAKADLRPRKWRERHVGLLLRRTADPWERAAVLASALPEDEVREAVPDPAERIVLAALAPPPPYGHPQIPEAAAVAMRLLRAGPQDEIDWYRTSLDFALSGARGQSKSTGERGPT
;
A
#
# COMPACT_ATOMS: atom_id res chain seq x y z
N MET A 1 -3.87 34.67 39.28
CA MET A 1 -3.32 34.29 40.59
C MET A 1 -4.44 33.66 41.40
N ASN A 2 -4.45 32.33 41.50
CA ASN A 2 -5.25 31.63 42.49
C ASN A 2 -4.54 30.31 42.84
N VAL A 3 -4.07 30.31 44.09
CA VAL A 3 -3.80 29.21 45.04
C VAL A 3 -4.48 27.90 44.61
N GLY A 4 -3.83 26.73 44.46
CA GLY A 4 -2.79 26.14 45.29
C GLY A 4 -3.45 25.10 46.21
N THR A 5 -3.54 23.83 45.79
CA THR A 5 -3.67 22.69 46.72
C THR A 5 -3.08 21.43 46.08
N GLN A 6 -1.97 21.02 46.67
CA GLN A 6 -1.24 19.79 46.47
C GLN A 6 -1.69 18.85 47.61
N THR A 7 -1.98 17.57 47.32
CA THR A 7 -2.21 16.59 48.38
C THR A 7 -1.48 15.27 48.05
N ALA A 8 -0.68 14.90 49.04
CA ALA A 8 0.12 13.71 49.32
C ALA A 8 -0.49 12.37 48.84
N VAL A 9 0.31 11.48 48.24
CA VAL A 9 1.13 10.41 48.87
C VAL A 9 0.30 9.38 49.64
N GLY A 10 0.32 8.13 49.15
CA GLY A 10 -0.23 6.96 49.82
C GLY A 10 0.40 5.69 49.26
N ALA A 11 1.59 5.34 49.76
CA ALA A 11 2.21 4.03 49.60
C ALA A 11 1.48 3.01 50.48
N VAL A 12 1.20 1.83 49.96
CA VAL A 12 0.81 0.66 50.76
C VAL A 12 1.81 -0.46 50.49
N VAL A 13 2.72 -0.60 51.45
CA VAL A 13 3.52 -1.80 51.70
C VAL A 13 2.74 -2.62 52.70
N MET A 14 2.52 -3.90 52.43
CA MET A 14 2.24 -4.89 53.48
C MET A 14 3.14 -6.10 53.27
N ALA A 15 4.00 -6.29 54.27
CA ALA A 15 4.82 -7.46 54.51
C ALA A 15 4.09 -8.40 55.51
N GLY A 16 4.42 -9.69 55.46
CA GLY A 16 4.01 -10.72 56.42
C GLY A 16 4.41 -12.12 55.93
N VAL A 17 5.69 -12.52 56.09
CA VAL A 17 6.20 -13.46 57.13
C VAL A 17 5.77 -14.92 56.86
N VAL A 18 6.62 -15.74 56.22
CA VAL A 18 7.71 -16.61 56.74
C VAL A 18 7.24 -17.84 57.55
N ALA A 19 7.49 -19.02 56.97
CA ALA A 19 8.10 -20.25 57.53
C ALA A 19 7.81 -21.36 56.52
N GLY A 20 8.71 -22.20 56.03
CA GLY A 20 10.04 -22.62 56.40
C GLY A 20 10.19 -24.05 55.85
N GLY A 21 11.35 -24.45 55.35
CA GLY A 21 11.63 -25.87 55.17
C GLY A 21 12.31 -26.31 53.88
N LYS A 22 13.63 -26.50 54.03
CA LYS A 22 14.49 -27.51 53.39
C LYS A 22 15.00 -27.26 51.97
N ALA A 23 16.30 -26.94 51.98
CA ALA A 23 17.25 -27.11 50.89
C ALA A 23 17.20 -28.53 50.29
N GLY A 24 17.22 -28.56 48.95
CA GLY A 24 17.59 -29.71 48.15
C GLY A 24 18.46 -29.23 47.01
N VAL A 25 19.77 -29.40 47.16
CA VAL A 25 20.73 -29.34 46.05
C VAL A 25 20.40 -30.52 45.14
N VAL A 26 20.04 -30.26 43.88
CA VAL A 26 19.95 -31.29 42.84
C VAL A 26 20.77 -30.83 41.65
N ALA A 27 21.74 -31.66 41.32
CA ALA A 27 22.65 -31.53 40.20
C ALA A 27 21.88 -31.44 38.87
N THR A 28 22.37 -30.58 37.99
CA THR A 28 21.97 -30.52 36.58
C THR A 28 22.46 -31.76 35.87
N ASP A 29 21.55 -32.67 35.53
CA ASP A 29 21.79 -33.70 34.54
C ASP A 29 21.12 -33.34 33.21
N LYS A 30 21.79 -33.69 32.13
CA LYS A 30 21.37 -33.50 30.74
C LYS A 30 20.15 -34.36 30.45
N ALA A 31 19.11 -33.79 29.85
CA ALA A 31 18.33 -34.36 28.73
C ALA A 31 16.96 -33.66 28.64
N GLY A 32 16.54 -33.38 27.41
CA GLY A 32 15.23 -32.82 27.11
C GLY A 32 14.10 -33.73 27.57
N VAL A 33 13.06 -33.13 28.15
CA VAL A 33 11.82 -33.83 28.49
C VAL A 33 10.83 -33.60 27.37
N VAL A 34 10.70 -34.63 26.53
CA VAL A 34 9.64 -34.79 25.53
C VAL A 34 8.50 -35.52 26.23
N ALA A 35 7.39 -34.83 26.50
CA ALA A 35 6.17 -35.50 26.96
C ALA A 35 5.58 -36.29 25.78
N ARG A 36 5.56 -37.61 25.89
CA ARG A 36 4.97 -38.55 24.92
C ARG A 36 3.69 -39.13 25.52
N ASP A 37 2.57 -38.95 24.84
CA ASP A 37 1.39 -39.79 25.07
C ASP A 37 1.53 -41.12 24.32
N MET A 38 0.90 -42.15 24.89
CA MET A 38 0.88 -43.56 24.46
C MET A 38 0.07 -43.79 23.15
N ALA A 39 0.21 -42.89 22.19
CA ALA A 39 -0.28 -43.02 20.82
C ALA A 39 0.52 -42.15 19.83
N GLY A 40 1.81 -41.85 20.09
CA GLY A 40 2.77 -41.40 19.06
C GLY A 40 2.41 -40.20 18.18
N ASN A 41 1.41 -39.40 18.53
CA ASN A 41 0.95 -38.30 17.69
C ASN A 41 1.37 -36.97 18.31
N VAL A 42 2.26 -36.26 17.61
CA VAL A 42 2.64 -34.89 17.94
C VAL A 42 1.41 -34.02 17.72
N ASP A 43 0.86 -33.44 18.77
CA ASP A 43 -0.22 -32.45 18.66
C ASP A 43 0.35 -31.13 18.12
N VAL A 44 0.65 -31.14 16.82
CA VAL A 44 0.84 -29.92 16.03
C VAL A 44 -0.51 -29.23 16.08
N ARG A 45 -0.61 -28.14 16.85
CA ARG A 45 -1.75 -27.19 16.80
C ARG A 45 -2.23 -27.10 15.36
N ARG A 46 -3.33 -27.77 15.08
CA ARG A 46 -3.84 -27.99 13.73
C ARG A 46 -4.21 -26.61 13.20
N ALA A 47 -3.33 -26.03 12.38
CA ALA A 47 -3.71 -24.90 11.55
C ALA A 47 -4.99 -25.32 10.84
N ALA A 48 -6.05 -24.52 10.97
CA ALA A 48 -7.30 -24.76 10.28
C ALA A 48 -7.00 -25.13 8.82
N PRO A 49 -7.72 -26.10 8.21
CA PRO A 49 -7.46 -26.49 6.83
C PRO A 49 -7.39 -25.21 6.00
N PRO A 50 -6.37 -25.03 5.13
CA PRO A 50 -6.23 -23.81 4.36
C PRO A 50 -7.54 -23.62 3.62
N ALA A 51 -8.34 -22.64 4.07
CA ALA A 51 -9.59 -22.32 3.41
C ALA A 51 -9.24 -22.15 1.94
N LEU A 52 -9.76 -23.04 1.08
CA LEU A 52 -9.31 -23.22 -0.30
C LEU A 52 -9.22 -21.85 -0.97
N LEU A 53 -7.98 -21.34 -1.09
CA LEU A 53 -7.74 -20.00 -1.56
C LEU A 53 -7.99 -19.98 -3.07
N VAL A 54 -8.87 -19.08 -3.48
CA VAL A 54 -9.29 -18.94 -4.88
C VAL A 54 -8.19 -18.22 -5.65
N GLY A 55 -7.80 -18.79 -6.80
CA GLY A 55 -6.82 -18.16 -7.69
C GLY A 55 -7.41 -16.94 -8.41
N GLY A 56 -6.56 -15.97 -8.78
CA GLY A 56 -7.04 -14.72 -9.39
C GLY A 56 -7.85 -14.86 -10.68
N ALA A 57 -7.61 -15.89 -11.50
CA ALA A 57 -8.42 -16.15 -12.69
C ALA A 57 -9.86 -16.54 -12.33
N GLN A 58 -10.00 -17.44 -11.36
CA GLN A 58 -11.29 -17.90 -10.85
C GLN A 58 -12.01 -16.76 -10.12
N ALA A 59 -11.30 -16.03 -9.26
CA ALA A 59 -11.86 -14.86 -8.56
C ALA A 59 -12.38 -13.80 -9.56
N ALA A 60 -11.66 -13.55 -10.65
CA ALA A 60 -12.10 -12.61 -11.68
C ALA A 60 -13.41 -13.09 -12.34
N GLY A 61 -13.50 -14.38 -12.69
CA GLY A 61 -14.71 -14.98 -13.25
C GLY A 61 -15.90 -14.91 -12.30
N GLU A 62 -15.70 -15.27 -11.03
CA GLU A 62 -16.76 -15.24 -10.01
C GLU A 62 -17.24 -13.82 -9.68
N LEU A 63 -16.36 -12.81 -9.78
CA LEU A 63 -16.71 -11.41 -9.59
C LEU A 63 -17.21 -10.73 -10.88
N GLY A 64 -17.27 -11.46 -12.00
CA GLY A 64 -17.67 -10.92 -13.30
C GLY A 64 -16.71 -9.86 -13.85
N LEU A 65 -15.43 -9.88 -13.44
CA LEU A 65 -14.41 -8.91 -13.83
C LEU A 65 -13.39 -9.52 -14.81
N ARG A 66 -12.81 -8.67 -15.66
CA ARG A 66 -11.57 -8.99 -16.38
C ARG A 66 -10.38 -9.01 -15.42
N ARG A 67 -9.27 -9.66 -15.79
CA ARG A 67 -8.06 -9.71 -14.93
C ARG A 67 -7.54 -8.32 -14.55
N ALA A 68 -7.55 -7.38 -15.50
CA ALA A 68 -7.13 -6.00 -15.26
C ALA A 68 -8.09 -5.24 -14.32
N GLU A 69 -9.39 -5.52 -14.43
CA GLU A 69 -10.42 -4.94 -13.55
C GLU A 69 -10.31 -5.51 -12.14
N LEU A 70 -10.09 -6.82 -11.98
CA LEU A 70 -9.81 -7.43 -10.67
C LEU A 70 -8.57 -6.83 -10.03
N ALA A 71 -7.47 -6.70 -10.79
CA ALA A 71 -6.25 -6.10 -10.27
C ALA A 71 -6.46 -4.65 -9.81
N ARG A 72 -7.30 -3.89 -10.54
CA ARG A 72 -7.70 -2.54 -10.15
C ARG A 72 -8.63 -2.54 -8.94
N ALA A 73 -9.57 -3.47 -8.85
CA ALA A 73 -10.44 -3.64 -7.67
C ALA A 73 -9.61 -3.90 -6.41
N VAL A 74 -8.57 -4.73 -6.53
CA VAL A 74 -7.59 -4.96 -5.48
C VAL A 74 -6.82 -3.68 -5.17
N GLN A 75 -6.28 -3.02 -6.19
CA GLN A 75 -5.57 -1.74 -6.04
C GLN A 75 -6.42 -0.67 -5.33
N LEU A 76 -7.72 -0.61 -5.56
CA LEU A 76 -8.62 0.34 -4.93
C LEU A 76 -9.15 -0.11 -3.55
N GLY A 77 -8.75 -1.30 -3.08
CA GLY A 77 -9.21 -1.86 -1.82
C GLY A 77 -10.65 -2.36 -1.81
N MET A 78 -11.29 -2.46 -2.98
CA MET A 78 -12.66 -2.98 -3.12
C MET A 78 -12.69 -4.51 -2.92
N VAL A 79 -11.62 -5.19 -3.32
CA VAL A 79 -11.39 -6.62 -3.12
C VAL A 79 -10.09 -6.82 -2.37
N ARG A 80 -10.11 -7.56 -1.27
CA ARG A 80 -8.93 -7.86 -0.45
C ARG A 80 -8.25 -9.13 -0.96
N ALA A 81 -6.99 -9.02 -1.37
CA ALA A 81 -6.17 -10.20 -1.58
C ALA A 81 -5.85 -10.84 -0.22
N GLY A 82 -5.84 -12.16 -0.17
CA GLY A 82 -5.36 -12.93 0.98
C GLY A 82 -3.84 -12.82 1.16
N PRO A 83 -3.29 -13.49 2.18
CA PRO A 83 -1.86 -13.50 2.45
C PRO A 83 -1.06 -13.85 1.20
N ARG A 84 -0.04 -13.04 0.90
CA ARG A 84 0.84 -13.29 -0.24
C ARG A 84 1.81 -14.40 0.10
N THR A 85 1.85 -15.43 -0.73
CA THR A 85 3.01 -16.32 -0.79
C THR A 85 4.10 -15.61 -1.58
N PRO A 86 5.38 -15.64 -1.14
CA PRO A 86 6.48 -15.05 -1.90
C PRO A 86 6.48 -15.57 -3.36
N GLY A 87 6.52 -14.66 -4.33
CA GLY A 87 6.49 -14.98 -5.77
C GLY A 87 5.16 -15.54 -6.30
N GLY A 88 4.14 -15.69 -5.45
CA GLY A 88 2.85 -16.28 -5.81
C GLY A 88 1.87 -15.30 -6.44
N ALA A 89 1.04 -15.81 -7.35
CA ALA A 89 -0.12 -15.06 -7.85
C ALA A 89 -1.09 -14.71 -6.71
N ALA A 90 -1.78 -13.57 -6.83
CA ALA A 90 -2.78 -13.15 -5.85
C ALA A 90 -3.84 -14.24 -5.61
N ARG A 91 -4.13 -14.48 -4.34
CA ARG A 91 -5.09 -15.46 -3.83
C ARG A 91 -6.18 -14.76 -3.05
N PHE A 92 -7.38 -15.33 -3.02
CA PHE A 92 -8.56 -14.72 -2.43
C PHE A 92 -9.29 -15.71 -1.53
N THR A 93 -9.81 -15.24 -0.39
CA THR A 93 -10.64 -16.10 0.47
C THR A 93 -12.05 -16.19 -0.11
N ARG A 94 -12.68 -17.36 0.05
CA ARG A 94 -14.08 -17.55 -0.35
C ARG A 94 -15.00 -16.50 0.30
N ALA A 95 -14.83 -16.27 1.59
CA ALA A 95 -15.57 -15.26 2.35
C ALA A 95 -15.43 -13.84 1.79
N GLU A 96 -14.27 -13.47 1.26
CA GLU A 96 -14.09 -12.16 0.63
C GLU A 96 -14.83 -12.07 -0.71
N LEU A 97 -14.81 -13.12 -1.53
CA LEU A 97 -15.56 -13.14 -2.77
C LEU A 97 -17.07 -13.07 -2.50
N ASP A 98 -17.55 -13.81 -1.51
CA ASP A 98 -18.96 -13.80 -1.12
C ASP A 98 -19.38 -12.43 -0.56
N ARG A 99 -18.54 -11.77 0.25
CA ARG A 99 -18.75 -10.39 0.71
C ARG A 99 -18.91 -9.41 -0.44
N VAL A 100 -18.09 -9.53 -1.47
CA VAL A 100 -18.15 -8.64 -2.65
C VAL A 100 -19.41 -8.94 -3.47
N ARG A 101 -19.77 -10.23 -3.61
CA ARG A 101 -20.97 -10.67 -4.35
C ARG A 101 -22.27 -10.29 -3.65
N SER A 102 -22.27 -10.20 -2.32
CA SER A 102 -23.43 -9.77 -1.53
C SER A 102 -23.63 -8.25 -1.50
N ALA A 103 -22.72 -7.47 -2.09
CA ALA A 103 -22.88 -6.02 -2.17
C ALA A 103 -24.07 -5.67 -3.09
N ALA A 104 -24.81 -4.61 -2.74
CA ALA A 104 -25.88 -4.09 -3.57
C ALA A 104 -25.34 -3.72 -4.98
N GLY A 105 -26.16 -3.93 -6.01
CA GLY A 105 -25.80 -3.62 -7.40
C GLY A 105 -24.67 -4.46 -7.98
N PHE A 106 -24.32 -5.60 -7.36
CA PHE A 106 -23.35 -6.53 -7.94
C PHE A 106 -23.92 -7.28 -9.16
N PRO A 107 -23.14 -7.47 -10.24
CA PRO A 107 -21.75 -7.02 -10.44
C PRO A 107 -21.59 -5.62 -11.08
N GLU A 108 -22.67 -4.97 -11.52
CA GLU A 108 -22.63 -3.75 -12.32
C GLU A 108 -21.97 -2.57 -11.62
N GLU A 109 -22.29 -2.34 -10.34
CA GLU A 109 -21.68 -1.27 -9.53
C GLU A 109 -20.18 -1.49 -9.35
N LEU A 110 -19.75 -2.73 -9.10
CA LEU A 110 -18.33 -3.06 -8.98
C LEU A 110 -17.62 -2.78 -10.31
N ARG A 111 -18.19 -3.22 -11.43
CA ARG A 111 -17.66 -2.96 -12.78
C ARG A 111 -17.54 -1.47 -13.06
N ALA A 112 -18.58 -0.69 -12.77
CA ALA A 112 -18.58 0.75 -12.98
C ALA A 112 -17.50 1.47 -12.15
N ARG A 113 -17.26 1.01 -10.92
CA ARG A 113 -16.23 1.57 -10.02
C ARG A 113 -14.79 1.23 -10.43
N VAL A 114 -14.59 0.13 -11.15
CA VAL A 114 -13.26 -0.28 -11.64
C VAL A 114 -13.07 -0.02 -13.13
N GLU A 115 -14.09 0.45 -13.84
CA GLU A 115 -14.01 0.83 -15.24
C GLU A 115 -12.97 1.94 -15.40
N ALA A 116 -11.98 1.74 -16.28
CA ALA A 116 -11.06 2.80 -16.64
C ALA A 116 -10.91 2.94 -18.14
N VAL A 117 -10.85 4.19 -18.56
CA VAL A 117 -10.61 4.63 -19.93
C VAL A 117 -9.13 4.97 -20.11
N ALA A 118 -8.60 4.69 -21.29
CA ALA A 118 -7.17 4.82 -21.58
C ALA A 118 -6.90 6.00 -22.51
N GLY A 119 -6.01 6.89 -22.09
CA GLY A 119 -5.59 8.04 -22.88
C GLY A 119 -6.58 9.20 -22.86
N ALA A 120 -6.22 10.27 -23.57
CA ALA A 120 -6.96 11.52 -23.55
C ALA A 120 -8.29 11.44 -24.30
N ASP A 121 -8.34 10.73 -25.43
CA ASP A 121 -9.54 10.70 -26.29
C ASP A 121 -10.73 10.06 -25.57
N ALA A 122 -10.56 8.83 -25.06
CA ALA A 122 -11.61 8.12 -24.34
C ALA A 122 -12.02 8.83 -23.03
N ALA A 123 -11.07 9.47 -22.34
CA ALA A 123 -11.39 10.23 -21.13
C ALA A 123 -12.12 11.55 -21.43
N ALA A 124 -11.79 12.21 -22.54
CA ALA A 124 -12.46 13.41 -22.99
C ALA A 124 -13.90 13.12 -23.43
N GLU A 125 -14.16 11.95 -24.02
CA GLU A 125 -15.52 11.50 -24.37
C GLU A 125 -16.41 11.38 -23.14
N VAL A 126 -15.91 10.77 -22.05
CA VAL A 126 -16.65 10.67 -20.77
C VAL A 126 -17.04 12.04 -20.24
N LEU A 127 -16.15 13.03 -20.37
CA LEU A 127 -16.38 14.41 -19.92
C LEU A 127 -17.10 15.30 -20.96
N ARG A 128 -17.30 14.82 -22.19
CA ARG A 128 -17.83 15.59 -23.33
C ARG A 128 -17.05 16.88 -23.59
N ILE A 129 -15.73 16.79 -23.61
CA ILE A 129 -14.80 17.89 -23.94
C ILE A 129 -13.82 17.47 -25.04
N SER A 130 -12.98 18.39 -25.51
CA SER A 130 -11.92 18.02 -26.46
C SER A 130 -10.75 17.29 -25.77
N PRO A 131 -10.05 16.37 -26.47
CA PRO A 131 -8.87 15.68 -25.94
C PRO A 131 -7.76 16.64 -25.47
N SER A 132 -7.57 17.76 -26.18
CA SER A 132 -6.61 18.80 -25.80
C SER A 132 -7.00 19.49 -24.49
N ARG A 133 -8.30 19.69 -24.23
CA ARG A 133 -8.77 20.23 -22.96
C ARG A 133 -8.57 19.23 -21.83
N PHE A 134 -8.96 17.97 -22.04
CA PHE A 134 -8.73 16.90 -21.07
C PHE A 134 -7.25 16.79 -20.70
N THR A 135 -6.36 16.80 -21.69
CA THR A 135 -4.92 16.71 -21.47
C THR A 135 -4.40 17.84 -20.59
N ARG A 136 -4.88 19.09 -20.79
CA ARG A 136 -4.52 20.21 -19.91
C ARG A 136 -4.99 19.98 -18.48
N LEU A 137 -6.26 19.63 -18.29
CA LEU A 137 -6.82 19.35 -16.95
C LEU A 137 -6.05 18.25 -16.22
N ALA A 138 -5.71 17.17 -16.93
CA ALA A 138 -4.95 16.07 -16.36
C ALA A 138 -3.51 16.47 -16.01
N ARG A 139 -2.84 17.25 -16.87
CA ARG A 139 -1.48 17.76 -16.62
C ARG A 139 -1.43 18.75 -15.46
N CYS A 140 -2.49 19.52 -15.26
CA CYS A 140 -2.66 20.40 -14.08
C CYS A 140 -3.11 19.64 -12.82
N GLY A 141 -3.35 18.33 -12.88
CA GLY A 141 -3.64 17.50 -11.72
C GLY A 141 -5.10 17.54 -11.24
N HIS A 142 -6.03 18.11 -12.00
CA HIS A 142 -7.47 18.11 -11.68
C HIS A 142 -8.09 16.72 -11.71
N VAL A 143 -7.56 15.84 -12.55
CA VAL A 143 -7.92 14.42 -12.60
C VAL A 143 -6.67 13.56 -12.41
N THR A 144 -6.78 12.57 -11.53
CA THR A 144 -5.64 11.73 -11.15
C THR A 144 -5.72 10.39 -11.89
N PRO A 145 -4.66 9.95 -12.59
CA PRO A 145 -4.63 8.62 -13.17
C PRO A 145 -4.72 7.52 -12.10
N VAL A 146 -5.40 6.42 -12.39
CA VAL A 146 -5.39 5.22 -11.53
C VAL A 146 -4.24 4.28 -11.87
N GLY A 147 -3.73 4.35 -13.10
CA GLY A 147 -2.67 3.49 -13.61
C GLY A 147 -2.14 3.98 -14.94
N TYR A 148 -1.28 3.19 -15.56
CA TYR A 148 -0.72 3.46 -16.88
C TYR A 148 -0.51 2.18 -17.67
N ARG A 149 -0.28 2.34 -18.97
CA ARG A 149 0.33 1.33 -19.85
C ARG A 149 1.42 2.01 -20.67
N ILE A 150 2.48 1.27 -21.00
CA ILE A 150 3.49 1.73 -21.95
C ILE A 150 3.12 1.17 -23.31
N ASN A 151 2.93 2.04 -24.31
CA ASN A 151 2.58 1.60 -25.66
C ASN A 151 3.83 1.09 -26.42
N ARG A 152 3.64 0.57 -27.64
CA ARG A 152 4.74 0.11 -28.51
C ARG A 152 5.77 1.19 -28.85
N TYR A 153 5.37 2.46 -28.74
CA TYR A 153 6.22 3.64 -28.97
C TYR A 153 6.88 4.15 -27.68
N ARG A 154 6.81 3.38 -26.59
CA ARG A 154 7.36 3.73 -25.28
C ARG A 154 6.74 4.98 -24.64
N ALA A 155 5.59 5.42 -25.13
CA ALA A 155 4.83 6.51 -24.53
C ALA A 155 3.92 5.99 -23.41
N VAL A 156 3.81 6.79 -22.35
CA VAL A 156 2.92 6.52 -21.22
C VAL A 156 1.49 6.85 -21.62
N VAL A 157 0.61 5.85 -21.59
CA VAL A 157 -0.83 6.03 -21.73
C VAL A 157 -1.47 5.88 -20.36
N TRP A 158 -1.94 6.99 -19.82
CA TRP A 158 -2.62 7.05 -18.53
C TRP A 158 -4.00 6.40 -18.57
N LEU A 159 -4.39 5.77 -17.46
CA LEU A 159 -5.70 5.18 -17.24
C LEU A 159 -6.44 6.01 -16.20
N TYR A 160 -7.70 6.34 -16.47
CA TYR A 160 -8.55 7.15 -15.57
C TYR A 160 -9.83 6.39 -15.26
N LEU A 161 -10.26 6.40 -14.00
CA LEU A 161 -11.53 5.78 -13.62
C LEU A 161 -12.70 6.57 -14.21
N ALA A 162 -13.57 5.88 -14.95
CA ALA A 162 -14.71 6.54 -15.60
C ALA A 162 -15.66 7.17 -14.57
N ALA A 163 -15.86 6.50 -13.42
CA ALA A 163 -16.63 7.04 -12.30
C ALA A 163 -16.05 8.37 -11.77
N GLU A 164 -14.75 8.43 -11.49
CA GLU A 164 -14.10 9.65 -10.98
C GLU A 164 -14.15 10.81 -11.97
N LEU A 165 -14.10 10.52 -13.27
CA LEU A 165 -14.29 11.54 -14.30
C LEU A 165 -15.71 12.12 -14.27
N ARG A 166 -16.74 11.26 -14.15
CA ARG A 166 -18.13 11.72 -14.06
C ARG A 166 -18.38 12.50 -12.76
N GLU A 167 -17.82 12.06 -11.64
CA GLU A 167 -17.87 12.77 -10.36
C GLU A 167 -17.19 14.14 -10.44
N PHE A 168 -16.01 14.21 -11.05
CA PHE A 168 -15.32 15.47 -11.30
C PHE A 168 -16.17 16.42 -12.16
N ALA A 169 -16.80 15.91 -13.21
CA ALA A 169 -17.68 16.71 -14.07
C ALA A 169 -18.87 17.29 -13.33
N ALA A 170 -19.47 16.51 -12.42
CA ALA A 170 -20.59 16.94 -11.60
C ALA A 170 -20.18 17.99 -10.56
N ARG A 171 -18.99 17.82 -9.96
CA ARG A 171 -18.47 18.71 -8.92
C ARG A 171 -17.96 20.03 -9.47
N GLU A 172 -17.30 20.02 -10.62
CA GLU A 172 -16.62 21.19 -11.19
C GLU A 172 -17.00 21.43 -12.67
N PRO A 173 -18.28 21.61 -13.02
CA PRO A 173 -18.70 21.79 -14.41
C PRO A 173 -18.07 23.04 -15.06
N GLY A 174 -17.77 24.06 -14.24
CA GLY A 174 -17.13 25.30 -14.67
C GLY A 174 -15.74 25.10 -15.26
N ILE A 175 -14.94 24.15 -14.75
CA ILE A 175 -13.57 23.92 -15.24
C ILE A 175 -13.54 23.12 -16.56
N LEU A 176 -14.65 22.45 -16.89
CA LEU A 176 -14.80 21.74 -18.16
C LEU A 176 -15.03 22.69 -19.34
N ARG A 177 -15.39 23.95 -19.07
CA ARG A 177 -15.68 24.97 -20.09
C ARG A 177 -15.00 26.28 -19.72
N GLY A 178 -14.87 27.22 -20.65
CA GLY A 178 -14.28 28.53 -20.34
C GLY A 178 -12.75 28.54 -20.14
N ILE A 179 -12.28 29.60 -19.49
CA ILE A 179 -10.86 30.00 -19.38
C ILE A 179 -10.16 29.18 -18.29
N ALA A 180 -8.92 28.77 -18.56
CA ALA A 180 -8.10 28.09 -17.57
C ALA A 180 -7.69 29.06 -16.44
N PRO A 181 -7.77 28.65 -15.16
CA PRO A 181 -7.24 29.41 -14.04
C PRO A 181 -5.80 29.89 -14.27
N GLU A 182 -5.40 30.97 -13.62
CA GLU A 182 -4.04 31.52 -13.75
C GLU A 182 -2.96 30.50 -13.40
N GLN A 183 -3.14 29.76 -12.31
CA GLN A 183 -2.22 28.71 -11.88
C GLN A 183 -2.07 27.62 -12.95
N ASP A 184 -3.18 27.23 -13.60
CA ASP A 184 -3.15 26.26 -14.70
C ASP A 184 -2.41 26.82 -15.93
N ARG A 185 -2.58 28.12 -16.22
CA ARG A 185 -1.88 28.77 -17.34
C ARG A 185 -0.37 28.81 -17.10
N GLU A 186 0.06 29.12 -15.88
CA GLU A 186 1.47 29.10 -15.47
C GLU A 186 2.07 27.70 -15.58
N LEU A 187 1.38 26.67 -15.06
CA LEU A 187 1.82 25.28 -15.17
C LEU A 187 1.96 24.84 -16.64
N MET A 188 1.03 25.24 -17.50
CA MET A 188 1.07 24.92 -18.92
C MET A 188 2.20 25.66 -19.64
N ALA A 189 2.45 26.92 -19.30
CA ALA A 189 3.57 27.71 -19.82
C ALA A 189 4.93 27.09 -19.44
N ALA A 190 5.06 26.61 -18.20
CA ALA A 190 6.22 25.86 -17.72
C ALA A 190 6.34 24.45 -18.32
N LYS A 191 5.38 24.02 -19.16
CA LYS A 191 5.28 22.66 -19.70
C LYS A 191 5.29 21.58 -18.60
N ALA A 192 4.79 21.90 -17.41
CA ALA A 192 4.70 20.96 -16.31
C ALA A 192 3.73 19.80 -16.61
N ASP A 193 3.91 18.67 -15.94
CA ASP A 193 2.99 17.54 -15.99
C ASP A 193 2.90 16.92 -14.60
N LEU A 194 1.79 17.16 -13.91
CA LEU A 194 1.54 16.65 -12.56
C LEU A 194 1.01 15.21 -12.57
N ARG A 195 0.71 14.61 -13.73
CA ARG A 195 0.16 13.24 -13.80
C ARG A 195 1.06 12.20 -13.14
N PRO A 196 2.39 12.17 -13.36
CA PRO A 196 3.29 11.22 -12.69
C PRO A 196 3.25 11.36 -11.16
N ARG A 197 3.36 12.60 -10.66
CA ARG A 197 3.32 12.91 -9.23
C ARG A 197 1.99 12.50 -8.60
N LYS A 198 0.87 12.97 -9.16
CA LYS A 198 -0.49 12.65 -8.66
C LYS A 198 -0.77 11.15 -8.69
N TRP A 199 -0.31 10.46 -9.74
CA TRP A 199 -0.40 9.01 -9.81
C TRP A 199 0.41 8.33 -8.70
N ARG A 200 1.66 8.74 -8.44
CA ARG A 200 2.49 8.20 -7.35
C ARG A 200 1.86 8.45 -6.00
N GLU A 201 1.42 9.67 -5.72
CA GLU A 201 0.72 10.05 -4.48
C GLU A 201 -0.46 9.10 -4.24
N ARG A 202 -1.29 8.86 -5.26
CA ARG A 202 -2.37 7.88 -5.21
C ARG A 202 -1.87 6.46 -4.99
N HIS A 203 -0.87 6.03 -5.75
CA HIS A 203 -0.35 4.66 -5.70
C HIS A 203 0.21 4.32 -4.31
N VAL A 204 1.10 5.18 -3.79
CA VAL A 204 1.68 5.06 -2.44
C VAL A 204 0.59 5.15 -1.38
N GLY A 205 -0.31 6.12 -1.47
CA GLY A 205 -1.41 6.25 -0.50
C GLY A 205 -2.34 5.03 -0.47
N LEU A 206 -2.58 4.38 -1.61
CA LEU A 206 -3.36 3.15 -1.68
C LEU A 206 -2.61 1.94 -1.11
N LEU A 207 -1.28 1.90 -1.21
CA LEU A 207 -0.45 0.86 -0.56
C LEU A 207 -0.45 1.06 0.95
N LEU A 208 -0.13 2.26 1.43
CA LEU A 208 -0.07 2.59 2.86
C LEU A 208 -1.38 2.34 3.61
N ARG A 209 -2.55 2.48 2.96
CA ARG A 209 -3.84 2.16 3.58
C ARG A 209 -4.04 0.66 3.86
N ARG A 210 -3.31 -0.21 3.16
CA ARG A 210 -3.39 -1.68 3.30
C ARG A 210 -2.25 -2.27 4.12
N THR A 211 -1.27 -1.44 4.47
CA THR A 211 -0.08 -1.86 5.21
C THR A 211 -0.23 -1.49 6.68
N ALA A 212 -0.28 -2.52 7.53
CA ALA A 212 -0.31 -2.38 8.98
C ALA A 212 1.09 -2.45 9.61
N ASP A 213 1.98 -3.27 9.06
CA ASP A 213 3.34 -3.45 9.58
C ASP A 213 4.21 -2.18 9.37
N PRO A 214 4.87 -1.66 10.40
CA PRO A 214 5.68 -0.45 10.28
C PRO A 214 6.85 -0.57 9.31
N TRP A 215 7.50 -1.74 9.21
CA TRP A 215 8.61 -1.96 8.29
C TRP A 215 8.12 -2.01 6.85
N GLU A 216 6.98 -2.66 6.58
CA GLU A 216 6.33 -2.60 5.28
C GLU A 216 5.91 -1.16 4.91
N ARG A 217 5.45 -0.35 5.88
CA ARG A 217 5.12 1.07 5.63
C ARG A 217 6.35 1.86 5.21
N ALA A 218 7.47 1.67 5.91
CA ALA A 218 8.75 2.27 5.54
C ALA A 218 9.21 1.78 4.16
N ALA A 219 9.05 0.49 3.85
CA ALA A 219 9.42 -0.08 2.55
C ALA A 219 8.60 0.51 1.39
N VAL A 220 7.29 0.76 1.59
CA VAL A 220 6.45 1.45 0.61
C VAL A 220 6.97 2.87 0.34
N LEU A 221 7.33 3.63 1.38
CA LEU A 221 7.86 4.98 1.22
C LEU A 221 9.24 5.00 0.55
N ALA A 222 10.15 4.11 0.97
CA ALA A 222 11.46 3.94 0.34
C ALA A 222 11.36 3.54 -1.14
N SER A 223 10.34 2.78 -1.54
CA SER A 223 10.11 2.38 -2.93
C SER A 223 9.79 3.55 -3.88
N ALA A 224 9.37 4.71 -3.33
CA ALA A 224 9.11 5.91 -4.09
C ALA A 224 10.35 6.81 -4.24
N LEU A 225 11.39 6.62 -3.43
CA LEU A 225 12.60 7.44 -3.48
C LEU A 225 13.63 6.90 -4.51
N PRO A 226 14.42 7.77 -5.15
CA PRO A 226 15.64 7.37 -5.85
C PRO A 226 16.58 6.54 -4.95
N GLU A 227 17.42 5.69 -5.56
CA GLU A 227 18.22 4.73 -4.79
C GLU A 227 19.29 5.41 -3.91
N ASP A 228 19.92 6.45 -4.45
CA ASP A 228 20.85 7.33 -3.74
C ASP A 228 20.19 8.02 -2.54
N GLU A 229 18.97 8.54 -2.71
CA GLU A 229 18.18 9.13 -1.63
C GLU A 229 17.86 8.12 -0.52
N VAL A 230 17.55 6.87 -0.87
CA VAL A 230 17.34 5.79 0.12
C VAL A 230 18.64 5.46 0.86
N ARG A 231 19.78 5.39 0.16
CA ARG A 231 21.09 5.11 0.78
C ARG A 231 21.49 6.19 1.78
N GLU A 232 21.20 7.44 1.47
CA GLU A 232 21.46 8.57 2.37
C GLU A 232 20.49 8.58 3.56
N ALA A 233 19.19 8.41 3.30
CA ALA A 233 18.17 8.41 4.35
C ALA A 233 18.25 7.20 5.29
N VAL A 234 18.80 6.07 4.82
CA VAL A 234 18.92 4.82 5.58
C VAL A 234 20.38 4.34 5.54
N PRO A 235 21.26 4.86 6.42
CA PRO A 235 22.68 4.53 6.41
C PRO A 235 22.98 3.06 6.72
N ASP A 236 22.13 2.40 7.51
CA ASP A 236 22.30 0.99 7.89
C ASP A 236 22.01 0.04 6.71
N PRO A 237 23.00 -0.75 6.23
CA PRO A 237 22.80 -1.74 5.18
C PRO A 237 21.78 -2.83 5.53
N ALA A 238 21.67 -3.25 6.79
CA ALA A 238 20.75 -4.30 7.21
C ALA A 238 19.29 -3.83 7.06
N GLU A 239 19.00 -2.60 7.49
CA GLU A 239 17.69 -2.00 7.29
C GLU A 239 17.35 -1.85 5.80
N ARG A 240 18.32 -1.46 4.95
CA ARG A 240 18.09 -1.38 3.50
C ARG A 240 17.74 -2.74 2.88
N ILE A 241 18.35 -3.83 3.36
CA ILE A 241 18.00 -5.20 2.91
C ILE A 241 16.56 -5.53 3.30
N VAL A 242 16.15 -5.22 4.53
CA VAL A 242 14.77 -5.41 5.00
C VAL A 242 13.78 -4.61 4.15
N LEU A 243 14.05 -3.33 3.92
CA LEU A 243 13.20 -2.47 3.10
C LEU A 243 13.09 -2.98 1.66
N ALA A 244 14.19 -3.47 1.08
CA ALA A 244 14.18 -4.05 -0.27
C ALA A 244 13.36 -5.35 -0.33
N ALA A 245 13.45 -6.20 0.70
CA ALA A 245 12.69 -7.45 0.78
C ALA A 245 11.17 -7.21 0.96
N LEU A 246 10.81 -6.15 1.68
CA LEU A 246 9.42 -5.75 1.94
C LEU A 246 8.85 -4.79 0.88
N ALA A 247 9.64 -4.41 -0.13
CA ALA A 247 9.21 -3.47 -1.14
C ALA A 247 7.93 -3.96 -1.85
N PRO A 248 6.95 -3.07 -2.08
CA PRO A 248 5.74 -3.46 -2.80
C PRO A 248 6.10 -3.92 -4.22
N PRO A 249 5.45 -4.98 -4.74
CA PRO A 249 5.67 -5.38 -6.11
C PRO A 249 5.18 -4.29 -7.06
N PRO A 250 5.71 -4.26 -8.31
CA PRO A 250 5.26 -3.31 -9.31
C PRO A 250 3.74 -3.37 -9.52
N PRO A 251 3.11 -2.23 -9.88
CA PRO A 251 1.68 -2.18 -10.15
C PRO A 251 1.29 -3.15 -11.27
N TYR A 252 0.05 -3.65 -11.24
CA TYR A 252 -0.43 -4.54 -12.29
C TYR A 252 -0.28 -3.89 -13.68
N GLY A 253 0.17 -4.68 -14.67
CA GLY A 253 0.44 -4.19 -16.02
C GLY A 253 1.79 -3.48 -16.16
N HIS A 254 2.64 -3.51 -15.13
CA HIS A 254 4.02 -3.05 -15.26
C HIS A 254 4.74 -3.86 -16.36
N PRO A 255 5.31 -3.18 -17.37
CA PRO A 255 5.93 -3.85 -18.51
C PRO A 255 7.15 -4.66 -18.07
N GLN A 256 7.31 -5.84 -18.67
CA GLN A 256 8.45 -6.74 -18.43
C GLN A 256 9.56 -6.57 -19.49
N ILE A 257 9.22 -5.97 -20.64
CA ILE A 257 10.18 -5.68 -21.71
C ILE A 257 11.13 -4.58 -21.20
N PRO A 258 12.47 -4.79 -21.20
CA PRO A 258 13.43 -3.90 -20.53
C PRO A 258 13.28 -2.41 -20.86
N GLU A 259 13.08 -2.05 -22.12
CA GLU A 259 13.00 -0.64 -22.52
C GLU A 259 11.69 0.02 -22.04
N ALA A 260 10.60 -0.74 -22.03
CA ALA A 260 9.32 -0.27 -21.50
C ALA A 260 9.34 -0.23 -19.95
N ALA A 261 10.01 -1.21 -19.32
CA ALA A 261 10.26 -1.25 -17.88
C ALA A 261 11.05 -0.03 -17.43
N ALA A 262 12.10 0.37 -18.15
CA ALA A 262 12.88 1.56 -17.85
C ALA A 262 12.03 2.85 -17.82
N VAL A 263 11.09 3.01 -18.75
CA VAL A 263 10.14 4.15 -18.75
C VAL A 263 9.21 4.07 -17.54
N ALA A 264 8.66 2.89 -17.26
CA ALA A 264 7.73 2.69 -16.16
C ALA A 264 8.39 2.83 -14.78
N MET A 265 9.66 2.44 -14.63
CA MET A 265 10.44 2.60 -13.40
C MET A 265 10.63 4.07 -13.02
N ARG A 266 10.81 4.97 -14.00
CA ARG A 266 10.88 6.42 -13.74
C ARG A 266 9.57 6.97 -13.20
N LEU A 267 8.42 6.37 -13.53
CA LEU A 267 7.15 6.78 -12.97
C LEU A 267 7.03 6.40 -11.50
N LEU A 268 7.65 5.29 -11.06
CA LEU A 268 7.60 4.82 -9.67
C LEU A 268 8.39 5.72 -8.73
N ARG A 269 9.43 6.40 -9.23
CA ARG A 269 10.33 7.21 -8.41
C ARG A 269 9.95 8.70 -8.43
N ALA A 270 10.06 9.35 -7.28
CA ALA A 270 10.00 10.79 -7.14
C ALA A 270 11.18 11.42 -7.90
N GLY A 271 10.97 12.63 -8.43
CA GLY A 271 11.96 13.35 -9.22
C GLY A 271 12.13 14.80 -8.79
N PRO A 272 11.05 15.60 -8.72
CA PRO A 272 11.11 16.94 -8.14
C PRO A 272 11.60 16.92 -6.68
N GLN A 273 12.45 17.88 -6.31
CA GLN A 273 13.07 17.90 -4.98
C GLN A 273 12.03 18.01 -3.86
N ASP A 274 10.99 18.82 -4.04
CA ASP A 274 9.90 18.96 -3.06
C ASP A 274 9.15 17.64 -2.81
N GLU A 275 9.04 16.79 -3.84
CA GLU A 275 8.46 15.46 -3.72
C GLU A 275 9.42 14.50 -3.01
N ILE A 276 10.71 14.55 -3.31
CA ILE A 276 11.76 13.76 -2.65
C ILE A 276 11.81 14.08 -1.15
N ASP A 277 11.86 15.36 -0.79
CA ASP A 277 11.92 15.83 0.60
C ASP A 277 10.71 15.36 1.41
N TRP A 278 9.51 15.36 0.79
CA TRP A 278 8.29 14.85 1.40
C TRP A 278 8.39 13.34 1.70
N TYR A 279 8.88 12.53 0.74
CA TYR A 279 9.07 11.10 0.94
C TYR A 279 10.17 10.80 1.96
N ARG A 280 11.28 11.56 1.97
CA ARG A 280 12.36 11.42 2.97
C ARG A 280 11.83 11.68 4.39
N THR A 281 11.13 12.79 4.58
CA THR A 281 10.52 13.14 5.88
C THR A 281 9.54 12.06 6.33
N SER A 282 8.70 11.57 5.42
CA SER A 282 7.74 10.50 5.70
C SER A 282 8.42 9.18 6.05
N LEU A 283 9.52 8.84 5.35
CA LEU A 283 10.30 7.62 5.58
C LEU A 283 10.98 7.67 6.95
N ASP A 284 11.58 8.79 7.32
CA ASP A 284 12.22 8.96 8.64
C ASP A 284 11.23 8.76 9.79
N PHE A 285 10.03 9.33 9.67
CA PHE A 285 8.95 9.11 10.63
C PHE A 285 8.54 7.62 10.70
N ALA A 286 8.39 6.95 9.56
CA ALA A 286 8.02 5.53 9.51
C ALA A 286 9.11 4.63 10.13
N LEU A 287 10.39 4.89 9.84
CA LEU A 287 11.53 4.15 10.39
C LEU A 287 11.65 4.34 11.91
N SER A 288 11.44 5.57 12.39
CA SER A 288 11.42 5.85 13.83
C SER A 288 10.36 5.00 14.54
N GLY A 289 9.16 4.88 13.96
CA GLY A 289 8.11 3.99 14.45
C GLY A 289 8.49 2.51 14.41
N ALA A 290 9.07 2.04 13.30
CA ALA A 290 9.46 0.65 13.10
C ALA A 290 10.56 0.21 14.09
N ARG A 291 11.62 1.02 14.23
CA ARG A 291 12.72 0.80 15.19
C ARG A 291 12.21 0.82 16.64
N GLY A 292 11.22 1.67 16.95
CA GLY A 292 10.60 1.74 18.27
C GLY A 292 9.87 0.46 18.65
N GLN A 293 9.15 -0.17 17.71
CA GLN A 293 8.46 -1.44 17.96
C GLN A 293 9.43 -2.61 18.17
N SER A 294 10.51 -2.71 17.37
CA SER A 294 11.54 -3.75 17.57
C SER A 294 12.15 -3.69 18.98
N LYS A 295 12.40 -2.47 19.50
CA LYS A 295 12.92 -2.29 20.86
C LYS A 295 11.93 -2.71 21.96
N SER A 296 10.62 -2.61 21.71
CA SER A 296 9.58 -2.97 22.68
C SER A 296 9.28 -4.48 22.72
N THR A 297 9.48 -5.21 21.61
CA THR A 297 9.20 -6.64 21.51
C THR A 297 10.35 -7.52 22.05
N GLY A 298 11.51 -6.93 22.39
CA GLY A 298 12.67 -7.68 22.90
C GLY A 298 13.43 -8.48 21.84
N GLU A 299 12.91 -8.54 20.61
CA GLU A 299 13.68 -8.97 19.45
C GLU A 299 14.66 -7.85 19.08
N ARG A 300 15.93 -8.06 19.44
CA ARG A 300 17.05 -7.27 18.90
C ARG A 300 16.89 -7.24 17.38
N GLY A 301 16.68 -6.04 16.83
CA GLY A 301 16.73 -5.81 15.39
C GLY A 301 18.03 -6.37 14.79
N PRO A 302 18.04 -6.68 13.48
CA PRO A 302 19.17 -7.34 12.86
C PRO A 302 20.40 -6.43 12.98
N THR A 303 21.40 -6.91 13.72
CA THR A 303 22.78 -6.40 13.71
C THR A 303 23.50 -6.78 12.43
#